data_AF-A0A7J4GSZ7-F1
#
_entry.id   AF-A0A7J4GSZ7-F1
#
_cell.length_a   1.000
_cell.length_b   1.000
_cell.length_c   1.000
_cell.angle_alpha   90.00
_cell.angle_beta   90.00
_cell.angle_gamma   90.00
#
_symmetry.space_group_name_H-M   'P 1'
#
loop_
_entity.id
_entity.type
_entity.pdbx_description
1 polymer ?
#
loop_
_entity_poly.entity_id
_entity_poly.type
_entity_poly.pdbx_seq_one_letter_code
_entity_poly.pdbx_strand_id
1 'polypeptide(L)'
;MRATIKPIFLVTIMLLSSMSTIMMIPEAEAAQVVITDAIQVSDGGSANDRAAAVAADSEGNVHVIWARSNLHLFYTMISPRGETLIDATQISNAGLHSIQHPDMVIDEEDRVHITWADKQGQHSIMYTALRPYYTALDGSISDDVTLSAIDDFEVSSRAENRDWPSLDVDSKGNIHIAWQDSYDELNIYYQQPQIYYSMLQPDYESNTALKLFTETLLTPIIGHKGHPDIAVDSNDMVQIAWDDTRGGKVELVFVIDGSGSMGTEWADVCTVVYGGNFASGGYFQGLKPMLEEANMTVYETLYVLYDGWNYPSEISNGACASRNFIGQAWRNYWLDVGDDSGGIRQLPATVFNGGSYSGTSGEDWGPGTNWACLSWMDSGNYIPGNPPTANDHHWNPNSTKIVIPISDEGPKDGSPEQQADDLQSINEAHDSCVNAGV
;
A
#
# COMPACT_ATOMS: atom_id res chain seq x y z
N MET A 1 -10.80 23.39 78.06
CA MET A 1 -11.73 22.27 77.81
C MET A 1 -12.19 22.39 76.35
N ARG A 2 -11.45 21.77 75.42
CA ARG A 2 -11.72 21.77 73.96
C ARG A 2 -12.28 20.39 73.62
N ALA A 3 -13.57 20.30 73.32
CA ALA A 3 -14.23 19.05 72.94
C ALA A 3 -14.75 19.15 71.49
N THR A 4 -14.02 18.49 70.59
CA THR A 4 -14.53 17.55 69.57
C THR A 4 -15.77 17.94 68.75
N ILE A 5 -15.59 18.75 67.69
CA ILE A 5 -16.54 18.87 66.56
C ILE A 5 -16.03 18.10 65.31
N LYS A 6 -14.87 17.44 65.39
CA LYS A 6 -14.25 16.74 64.25
C LYS A 6 -14.93 15.46 63.72
N PRO A 7 -15.75 14.68 64.47
CA PRO A 7 -16.27 13.42 63.92
C PRO A 7 -17.53 13.59 63.07
N ILE A 8 -18.34 14.63 63.28
CA ILE A 8 -19.63 14.78 62.57
C ILE A 8 -19.40 15.24 61.13
N PHE A 9 -18.50 16.19 60.89
CA PHE A 9 -18.24 16.72 59.55
C PHE A 9 -17.62 15.68 58.60
N LEU A 10 -16.79 14.79 59.13
CA LEU A 10 -16.18 13.71 58.34
C LEU A 10 -17.21 12.63 57.96
N VAL A 11 -18.15 12.36 58.86
CA VAL A 11 -19.27 11.43 58.61
C VAL A 11 -20.23 12.02 57.57
N THR A 12 -20.51 13.33 57.59
CA THR A 12 -21.34 13.96 56.56
C THR A 12 -20.69 13.92 55.18
N ILE A 13 -19.37 14.13 55.09
CA ILE A 13 -18.62 14.02 53.82
C ILE A 13 -18.62 12.58 53.30
N MET A 14 -18.45 11.57 54.16
CA MET A 14 -18.53 10.16 53.75
C MET A 14 -19.96 9.73 53.33
N LEU A 15 -20.99 10.27 53.96
CA LEU A 15 -22.39 10.04 53.55
C LEU A 15 -22.69 10.73 52.21
N LEU A 16 -22.20 11.95 51.98
CA LEU A 16 -22.33 12.64 50.70
C LEU A 16 -21.54 11.95 49.58
N SER A 17 -20.33 11.41 49.86
CA SER A 17 -19.57 10.64 48.87
C SER A 17 -20.21 9.29 48.53
N SER A 18 -20.96 8.69 49.47
CA SER A 18 -21.74 7.47 49.18
C SER A 18 -22.97 7.76 48.30
N MET A 19 -23.54 8.97 48.37
CA MET A 19 -24.66 9.40 47.51
C MET A 19 -24.20 9.81 46.10
N SER A 20 -22.94 10.19 45.90
CA SER A 20 -22.37 10.50 44.57
C SER A 20 -22.11 9.26 43.70
N THR A 21 -22.25 8.05 44.24
CA THR A 21 -22.08 6.79 43.48
C THR A 21 -23.35 6.30 42.78
N ILE A 22 -24.44 7.07 42.82
CA ILE A 22 -25.69 6.81 42.08
C ILE A 22 -25.88 7.88 40.99
N MET A 23 -24.80 8.37 40.38
CA MET A 23 -24.90 8.83 39.00
C MET A 23 -25.05 7.56 38.17
N MET A 24 -26.30 7.18 37.90
CA MET A 24 -26.58 6.27 36.79
C MET A 24 -25.95 6.93 35.57
N ILE A 25 -24.85 6.34 35.09
CA ILE A 25 -24.36 6.60 33.75
C ILE A 25 -25.58 6.31 32.88
N PRO A 26 -26.12 7.25 32.08
CA PRO A 26 -27.19 6.90 31.17
C PRO A 26 -26.62 5.75 30.32
N GLU A 27 -27.25 4.58 30.40
CA GLU A 27 -26.99 3.55 29.40
C GLU A 27 -27.33 4.21 28.07
N ALA A 28 -26.33 4.36 27.21
CA ALA A 28 -26.58 4.73 25.83
C ALA A 28 -27.42 3.60 25.24
N GLU A 29 -28.74 3.78 25.21
CA GLU A 29 -29.58 2.94 24.38
C GLU A 29 -29.08 3.15 22.95
N ALA A 30 -28.67 2.06 22.30
CA ALA A 30 -28.39 2.10 20.88
C ALA A 30 -29.64 2.66 20.21
N ALA A 31 -29.49 3.79 19.52
CA ALA A 31 -30.57 4.34 18.70
C ALA A 31 -31.06 3.22 17.78
N GLN A 32 -32.37 2.99 17.79
CA GLN A 32 -32.98 2.02 16.89
C GLN A 32 -32.53 2.36 15.46
N VAL A 33 -31.82 1.43 14.81
CA VAL A 33 -31.41 1.60 13.41
C VAL A 33 -32.69 1.57 12.58
N VAL A 34 -33.20 2.75 12.21
CA VAL A 34 -34.33 2.88 11.30
C VAL A 34 -33.78 2.73 9.89
N ILE A 35 -33.98 1.56 9.29
CA ILE A 35 -33.71 1.36 7.88
C ILE A 35 -34.88 1.98 7.11
N THR A 36 -34.67 3.17 6.55
CA THR A 36 -35.59 3.79 5.60
C THR A 36 -35.32 3.27 4.20
N ASP A 37 -36.21 3.57 3.25
CA ASP A 37 -35.91 3.39 1.83
C ASP A 37 -34.67 4.20 1.44
N ALA A 38 -33.96 3.74 0.41
CA ALA A 38 -32.78 4.42 -0.09
C ALA A 38 -33.14 5.83 -0.58
N ILE A 39 -32.37 6.83 -0.14
CA ILE A 39 -32.52 8.23 -0.57
C ILE A 39 -31.57 8.47 -1.74
N GLN A 40 -32.10 9.01 -2.83
CA GLN A 40 -31.29 9.43 -3.97
C GLN A 40 -30.62 10.77 -3.65
N VAL A 41 -29.28 10.78 -3.59
CA VAL A 41 -28.47 11.97 -3.29
C VAL A 41 -28.30 12.88 -4.52
N SER A 42 -28.11 12.29 -5.70
CA SER A 42 -28.06 13.02 -6.97
C SER A 42 -28.58 12.16 -8.12
N ASP A 43 -29.23 12.77 -9.11
CA ASP A 43 -29.68 12.05 -10.32
C ASP A 43 -28.58 11.92 -11.37
N GLY A 44 -27.57 12.80 -11.37
CA GLY A 44 -26.35 12.74 -12.19
C GLY A 44 -26.54 12.67 -13.72
N GLY A 45 -27.74 12.37 -14.21
CA GLY A 45 -28.03 12.01 -15.59
C GLY A 45 -27.10 10.90 -16.09
N SER A 46 -26.35 11.23 -17.16
CA SER A 46 -25.33 10.34 -17.73
C SER A 46 -23.94 10.51 -17.12
N ALA A 47 -23.79 11.38 -16.10
CA ALA A 47 -22.52 11.58 -15.44
C ALA A 47 -22.16 10.38 -14.56
N ASN A 48 -20.86 10.24 -14.29
CA ASN A 48 -20.33 9.12 -13.54
C ASN A 48 -19.82 9.61 -12.18
N ASP A 49 -20.69 9.58 -11.18
CA ASP A 49 -20.38 10.04 -9.82
C ASP A 49 -19.63 8.94 -9.04
N ARG A 50 -18.47 9.29 -8.46
CA ARG A 50 -17.54 8.36 -7.81
C ARG A 50 -16.86 8.96 -6.58
N ALA A 51 -16.25 8.09 -5.78
CA ALA A 51 -15.41 8.44 -4.64
C ALA A 51 -16.10 9.43 -3.70
N ALA A 52 -17.27 9.02 -3.18
CA ALA A 52 -18.02 9.85 -2.26
C ALA A 52 -17.44 9.80 -0.85
N ALA A 53 -17.37 10.94 -0.17
CA ALA A 53 -17.12 11.05 1.27
C ALA A 53 -18.35 11.64 1.96
N VAL A 54 -18.58 11.24 3.21
CA VAL A 54 -19.79 11.57 3.97
C VAL A 54 -19.43 11.91 5.41
N ALA A 55 -20.05 12.96 5.94
CA ALA A 55 -19.93 13.37 7.33
C ALA A 55 -21.27 13.92 7.82
N ALA A 56 -21.42 14.07 9.13
CA ALA A 56 -22.59 14.66 9.74
C ALA A 56 -22.19 15.83 10.64
N ASP A 57 -22.96 16.91 10.59
CA ASP A 57 -22.75 18.10 11.43
C ASP A 57 -23.44 18.00 12.79
N SER A 58 -23.32 19.05 13.61
CA SER A 58 -23.87 19.10 14.96
C SER A 58 -25.40 19.03 15.04
N GLU A 59 -26.10 19.39 13.96
CA GLU A 59 -27.55 19.28 13.82
C GLU A 59 -28.00 17.91 13.27
N GLY A 60 -27.05 17.05 12.90
CA GLY A 60 -27.26 15.74 12.31
C GLY A 60 -27.59 15.79 10.81
N ASN A 61 -27.38 16.92 10.15
CA ASN A 61 -27.47 17.00 8.70
C ASN A 61 -26.30 16.23 8.09
N VAL A 62 -26.57 15.49 7.02
CA VAL A 62 -25.61 14.68 6.29
C VAL A 62 -25.03 15.51 5.15
N HIS A 63 -23.71 15.62 5.15
CA HIS A 63 -22.93 16.28 4.11
C HIS A 63 -22.34 15.19 3.23
N VAL A 64 -22.45 15.34 1.90
CA VAL A 64 -21.87 14.39 0.95
C VAL A 64 -21.08 15.16 -0.10
N ILE A 65 -19.86 14.72 -0.33
CA ILE A 65 -19.03 15.18 -1.45
C ILE A 65 -18.70 14.04 -2.39
N TRP A 66 -18.49 14.32 -3.67
CA TRP A 66 -18.08 13.31 -4.65
C TRP A 66 -17.42 13.93 -5.88
N ALA A 67 -16.67 13.11 -6.61
CA ALA A 67 -16.14 13.49 -7.91
C ALA A 67 -17.15 13.13 -9.02
N ARG A 68 -17.52 14.11 -9.85
CA ARG A 68 -18.39 13.88 -11.01
C ARG A 68 -17.57 13.70 -12.27
N SER A 69 -17.64 12.51 -12.85
CA SER A 69 -16.86 12.11 -14.04
C SER A 69 -15.34 12.31 -13.87
N ASN A 70 -14.86 12.34 -12.62
CA ASN A 70 -13.51 12.73 -12.21
C ASN A 70 -13.09 14.16 -12.65
N LEU A 71 -14.03 15.03 -13.01
CA LEU A 71 -13.72 16.37 -13.55
C LEU A 71 -13.92 17.49 -12.53
N HIS A 72 -14.91 17.38 -11.66
CA HIS A 72 -15.25 18.42 -10.69
C HIS A 72 -15.77 17.81 -9.41
N LEU A 73 -15.55 18.53 -8.31
CA LEU A 73 -15.99 18.16 -6.98
C LEU A 73 -17.38 18.75 -6.76
N PHE A 74 -18.29 17.91 -6.27
CA PHE A 74 -19.66 18.29 -5.96
C PHE A 74 -19.95 18.08 -4.48
N TYR A 75 -20.88 18.88 -3.96
CA TYR A 75 -21.32 18.88 -2.58
C TYR A 75 -22.85 18.95 -2.51
N THR A 76 -23.42 18.32 -1.49
CA THR A 76 -24.83 18.44 -1.10
C THR A 76 -24.98 18.31 0.41
N MET A 77 -26.08 18.87 0.92
CA MET A 77 -26.45 18.79 2.33
C MET A 77 -27.88 18.26 2.43
N ILE A 78 -28.09 17.28 3.29
CA ILE A 78 -29.37 16.60 3.48
C ILE A 78 -29.72 16.63 4.96
N SER A 79 -30.94 16.96 5.31
CA SER A 79 -31.41 16.95 6.70
C SER A 79 -31.42 15.53 7.30
N PRO A 80 -31.48 15.38 8.63
CA PRO A 80 -31.65 14.06 9.28
C PRO A 80 -32.89 13.28 8.82
N ARG A 81 -33.84 13.96 8.15
CA ARG A 81 -35.09 13.38 7.63
C ARG A 81 -35.01 12.99 6.16
N GLY A 82 -33.88 13.21 5.49
CA GLY A 82 -33.70 12.91 4.08
C GLY A 82 -34.16 14.02 3.13
N GLU A 83 -34.50 15.20 3.64
CA GLU A 83 -34.83 16.36 2.80
C GLU A 83 -33.55 17.06 2.35
N THR A 84 -33.38 17.29 1.05
CA THR A 84 -32.26 18.08 0.51
C THR A 84 -32.33 19.52 1.01
N LEU A 85 -31.27 19.99 1.66
CA LEU A 85 -31.10 21.37 2.12
C LEU A 85 -30.28 22.19 1.12
N ILE A 86 -29.28 21.58 0.49
CA ILE A 86 -28.48 22.17 -0.59
C ILE A 86 -28.40 21.12 -1.69
N ASP A 87 -28.93 21.42 -2.87
CA ASP A 87 -28.86 20.51 -4.02
C ASP A 87 -27.42 20.39 -4.56
N ALA A 88 -27.15 19.37 -5.35
CA ALA A 88 -25.82 19.06 -5.89
C ALA A 88 -25.15 20.28 -6.52
N THR A 89 -24.20 20.87 -5.80
CA THR A 89 -23.50 22.11 -6.15
C THR A 89 -22.04 21.80 -6.45
N GLN A 90 -21.52 22.31 -7.57
CA GLN A 90 -20.08 22.23 -7.86
C GLN A 90 -19.32 23.17 -6.93
N ILE A 91 -18.26 22.66 -6.29
CA ILE A 91 -17.43 23.39 -5.31
C ILE A 91 -15.95 23.46 -5.68
N SER A 92 -15.54 22.81 -6.77
CA SER A 92 -14.21 23.03 -7.34
C SER A 92 -14.28 24.17 -8.34
N ASN A 93 -13.20 24.95 -8.43
CA ASN A 93 -13.05 26.04 -9.38
C ASN A 93 -13.30 25.62 -10.84
N ALA A 94 -13.55 26.63 -11.68
CA ALA A 94 -13.65 26.42 -13.12
C ALA A 94 -12.28 26.05 -13.71
N GLY A 95 -12.25 25.01 -14.53
CA GLY A 95 -10.99 24.54 -15.10
C GLY A 95 -11.09 23.13 -15.65
N LEU A 96 -9.95 22.62 -16.10
CA LEU A 96 -9.77 21.20 -16.32
C LEU A 96 -9.19 20.62 -15.04
N HIS A 97 -9.82 19.58 -14.50
CA HIS A 97 -9.29 18.85 -13.36
C HIS A 97 -9.41 17.35 -13.61
N SER A 98 -8.65 16.58 -12.84
CA SER A 98 -8.76 15.13 -12.73
C SER A 98 -8.83 14.76 -11.25
N ILE A 99 -9.99 14.99 -10.65
CA ILE A 99 -10.22 14.85 -9.20
C ILE A 99 -10.31 13.38 -8.81
N GLN A 100 -9.57 13.03 -7.76
CA GLN A 100 -9.43 11.68 -7.21
C GLN A 100 -9.45 11.75 -5.68
N HIS A 101 -10.02 10.71 -5.05
CA HIS A 101 -9.98 10.44 -3.61
C HIS A 101 -10.22 11.68 -2.72
N PRO A 102 -11.40 12.32 -2.83
CA PRO A 102 -11.74 13.37 -1.90
C PRO A 102 -12.05 12.80 -0.51
N ASP A 103 -11.70 13.54 0.52
CA ASP A 103 -11.97 13.25 1.93
C ASP A 103 -12.53 14.50 2.62
N MET A 104 -13.31 14.31 3.70
CA MET A 104 -14.06 15.38 4.35
C MET A 104 -14.20 15.17 5.86
N VAL A 105 -14.03 16.26 6.59
CA VAL A 105 -14.32 16.36 8.03
C VAL A 105 -15.11 17.63 8.32
N ILE A 106 -15.82 17.65 9.44
CA ILE A 106 -16.62 18.81 9.88
C ILE A 106 -16.10 19.26 11.24
N ASP A 107 -15.82 20.55 11.37
CA ASP A 107 -15.31 21.11 12.62
C ASP A 107 -16.43 21.48 13.62
N GLU A 108 -16.04 21.93 14.82
CA GLU A 108 -16.99 22.26 15.90
C GLU A 108 -17.92 23.45 15.57
N GLU A 109 -17.64 24.22 14.52
CA GLU A 109 -18.49 25.30 14.03
C GLU A 109 -19.28 24.93 12.77
N ASP A 110 -19.42 23.63 12.50
CA ASP A 110 -20.12 23.06 11.35
C ASP A 110 -19.58 23.58 10.00
N ARG A 111 -18.28 23.88 9.93
CA ARG A 111 -17.58 24.13 8.67
C ARG A 111 -17.08 22.81 8.11
N VAL A 112 -17.22 22.68 6.80
CA VAL A 112 -16.88 21.44 6.09
C VAL A 112 -15.49 21.61 5.51
N HIS A 113 -14.53 20.83 5.96
CA HIS A 113 -13.17 20.82 5.45
C HIS A 113 -12.99 19.67 4.48
N ILE A 114 -12.40 19.94 3.32
CA ILE A 114 -12.32 18.96 2.24
C ILE A 114 -10.91 18.97 1.66
N THR A 115 -10.37 17.78 1.41
CA THR A 115 -9.12 17.59 0.66
C THR A 115 -9.34 16.63 -0.50
N TRP A 116 -8.58 16.77 -1.58
CA TRP A 116 -8.62 15.87 -2.72
C TRP A 116 -7.32 15.93 -3.52
N ALA A 117 -7.10 14.93 -4.37
CA ALA A 117 -6.02 14.96 -5.35
C ALA A 117 -6.55 15.48 -6.69
N ASP A 118 -5.88 16.46 -7.27
CA ASP A 118 -6.07 16.84 -8.67
C ASP A 118 -4.91 16.31 -9.51
N LYS A 119 -5.19 15.36 -10.39
CA LYS A 119 -4.19 14.75 -11.27
C LYS A 119 -4.07 15.43 -12.63
N GLN A 120 -4.65 16.61 -12.80
CA GLN A 120 -4.53 17.35 -14.05
C GLN A 120 -3.19 18.11 -14.10
N GLY A 121 -2.31 17.72 -15.02
CA GLY A 121 -1.04 18.41 -15.23
C GLY A 121 0.01 18.01 -14.19
N GLN A 122 0.41 18.95 -13.32
CA GLN A 122 1.15 18.59 -12.10
C GLN A 122 0.14 17.97 -11.14
N HIS A 123 0.49 16.87 -10.48
CA HIS A 123 -0.43 16.27 -9.53
C HIS A 123 -0.44 17.18 -8.29
N SER A 124 -1.60 17.53 -7.76
CA SER A 124 -1.73 18.43 -6.62
C SER A 124 -2.55 17.79 -5.49
N ILE A 125 -2.18 18.04 -4.24
CA ILE A 125 -3.09 17.90 -3.10
C ILE A 125 -3.73 19.26 -2.86
N MET A 126 -5.06 19.28 -2.82
CA MET A 126 -5.87 20.47 -2.70
C MET A 126 -6.64 20.47 -1.37
N TYR A 127 -7.03 21.66 -0.93
CA TYR A 127 -7.83 21.87 0.27
C TYR A 127 -8.87 22.97 0.00
N THR A 128 -10.11 22.77 0.45
CA THR A 128 -11.17 23.79 0.47
C THR A 128 -11.90 23.70 1.80
N ALA A 129 -12.59 24.77 2.19
CA ALA A 129 -13.50 24.74 3.32
C ALA A 129 -14.80 25.43 2.98
N LEU A 130 -15.93 24.86 3.41
CA LEU A 130 -17.27 25.38 3.14
C LEU A 130 -17.95 25.87 4.42
N ARG A 131 -18.89 26.80 4.26
CA ARG A 131 -19.82 27.30 5.27
C ARG A 131 -21.27 27.12 4.81
N PRO A 132 -21.82 25.90 4.88
CA PRO A 132 -23.13 25.59 4.31
C PRO A 132 -24.27 26.46 4.86
N TYR A 133 -24.21 26.81 6.16
CA TYR A 133 -25.21 27.64 6.85
C TYR A 133 -25.27 29.11 6.40
N TYR A 134 -24.36 29.54 5.52
CA TYR A 134 -24.39 30.87 4.90
C TYR A 134 -25.23 30.89 3.61
N THR A 135 -25.77 29.73 3.21
CA THR A 135 -26.65 29.58 2.05
C THR A 135 -28.14 29.61 2.44
N ALA A 136 -29.03 29.50 1.46
CA ALA A 136 -30.48 29.56 1.67
C ALA A 136 -31.07 28.34 2.42
N LEU A 137 -30.39 27.19 2.38
CA LEU A 137 -30.86 25.91 2.96
C LEU A 137 -32.30 25.52 2.56
N ASP A 138 -32.72 25.92 1.36
CA ASP A 138 -34.09 25.75 0.85
C ASP A 138 -34.24 24.59 -0.14
N GLY A 139 -33.21 23.76 -0.26
CA GLY A 139 -33.13 22.63 -1.19
C GLY A 139 -32.80 23.03 -2.62
N SER A 140 -32.47 24.30 -2.89
CA SER A 140 -31.98 24.73 -4.20
C SER A 140 -30.47 24.52 -4.36
N ILE A 141 -29.99 24.58 -5.60
CA ILE A 141 -28.55 24.61 -5.90
C ILE A 141 -27.95 25.93 -5.41
N SER A 142 -26.77 25.86 -4.80
CA SER A 142 -26.00 27.04 -4.39
C SER A 142 -24.94 27.39 -5.44
N ASP A 143 -23.90 28.12 -5.04
CA ASP A 143 -22.72 28.42 -5.85
C ASP A 143 -21.45 28.34 -5.00
N ASP A 144 -20.34 28.03 -5.65
CA ASP A 144 -19.02 27.86 -5.02
C ASP A 144 -18.60 29.10 -4.21
N VAL A 145 -18.79 30.30 -4.76
CA VAL A 145 -18.38 31.55 -4.09
C VAL A 145 -19.13 31.77 -2.78
N THR A 146 -20.42 31.45 -2.73
CA THR A 146 -21.23 31.60 -1.51
C THR A 146 -20.92 30.49 -0.49
N LEU A 147 -20.65 29.27 -0.95
CA LEU A 147 -20.34 28.13 -0.09
C LEU A 147 -18.94 28.22 0.52
N SER A 148 -17.95 28.66 -0.26
CA SER A 148 -16.53 28.55 0.08
C SER A 148 -16.11 29.58 1.12
N ALA A 149 -15.67 29.07 2.27
CA ALA A 149 -14.98 29.80 3.32
C ALA A 149 -13.48 29.96 3.03
N ILE A 150 -12.92 28.95 2.37
CA ILE A 150 -11.57 28.92 1.80
C ILE A 150 -11.74 28.33 0.40
N ASP A 151 -11.34 29.07 -0.62
CA ASP A 151 -11.33 28.66 -2.02
C ASP A 151 -10.21 27.62 -2.25
N ASP A 152 -10.19 26.96 -3.41
CA ASP A 152 -9.27 25.86 -3.71
C ASP A 152 -7.81 26.26 -3.42
N PHE A 153 -7.26 25.70 -2.36
CA PHE A 153 -5.93 25.97 -1.85
C PHE A 153 -4.98 24.83 -2.21
N GLU A 154 -3.87 25.14 -2.85
CA GLU A 154 -2.84 24.16 -3.21
C GLU A 154 -1.94 23.81 -2.00
N VAL A 155 -2.18 22.64 -1.42
CA VAL A 155 -1.39 22.09 -0.31
C VAL A 155 -0.02 21.63 -0.78
N SER A 156 0.07 20.99 -1.94
CA SER A 156 1.34 20.64 -2.59
C SER A 156 1.14 20.34 -4.07
N SER A 157 2.13 20.68 -4.92
CA SER A 157 2.09 20.40 -6.36
C SER A 157 3.49 20.16 -6.94
N ARG A 158 3.66 19.05 -7.67
CA ARG A 158 4.87 18.60 -8.41
C ARG A 158 4.51 17.62 -9.52
N ALA A 159 5.51 17.16 -10.27
CA ALA A 159 5.33 16.27 -11.41
C ALA A 159 5.06 14.82 -10.97
N GLU A 160 5.63 14.42 -9.84
CA GLU A 160 5.50 13.08 -9.28
C GLU A 160 4.09 12.84 -8.77
N ASN A 161 3.69 11.57 -8.78
CA ASN A 161 2.35 11.17 -8.38
C ASN A 161 2.12 11.42 -6.88
N ARG A 162 1.12 12.25 -6.56
CA ARG A 162 0.56 12.41 -5.22
C ARG A 162 -0.92 12.12 -5.23
N ASP A 163 -1.41 11.42 -4.21
CA ASP A 163 -2.77 10.89 -4.18
C ASP A 163 -3.22 10.50 -2.77
N TRP A 164 -4.48 10.08 -2.65
CA TRP A 164 -5.10 9.62 -1.40
C TRP A 164 -4.83 10.53 -0.21
N PRO A 165 -5.18 11.82 -0.31
CA PRO A 165 -5.12 12.68 0.84
C PRO A 165 -6.24 12.30 1.83
N SER A 166 -5.92 12.41 3.10
CA SER A 166 -6.87 12.36 4.20
C SER A 166 -6.61 13.54 5.14
N LEU A 167 -7.68 14.06 5.76
CA LEU A 167 -7.57 15.20 6.66
C LEU A 167 -8.29 14.99 7.99
N ASP A 168 -7.84 15.72 9.02
CA ASP A 168 -8.57 15.89 10.26
C ASP A 168 -8.26 17.26 10.90
N VAL A 169 -9.03 17.69 11.89
CA VAL A 169 -8.98 19.03 12.49
C VAL A 169 -8.60 18.96 13.97
N ASP A 170 -7.69 19.82 14.42
CA ASP A 170 -7.36 19.96 15.85
C ASP A 170 -8.33 20.89 16.60
N SER A 171 -8.25 20.91 17.93
CA SER A 171 -9.10 21.75 18.78
C SER A 171 -8.92 23.26 18.59
N LYS A 172 -7.97 23.70 17.75
CA LYS A 172 -7.74 25.10 17.39
C LYS A 172 -8.19 25.40 15.97
N GLY A 173 -8.79 24.44 15.26
CA GLY A 173 -9.23 24.58 13.87
C GLY A 173 -8.09 24.52 12.85
N ASN A 174 -6.90 24.02 13.22
CA ASN A 174 -5.86 23.74 12.24
C ASN A 174 -6.14 22.42 11.55
N ILE A 175 -5.78 22.36 10.27
CA ILE A 175 -6.06 21.21 9.41
C ILE A 175 -4.80 20.38 9.27
N HIS A 176 -4.90 19.10 9.59
CA HIS A 176 -3.85 18.12 9.44
C HIS A 176 -4.14 17.32 8.17
N ILE A 177 -3.18 17.24 7.25
CA ILE A 177 -3.36 16.53 5.98
C ILE A 177 -2.20 15.55 5.79
N ALA A 178 -2.53 14.29 5.52
CA ALA A 178 -1.57 13.26 5.14
C ALA A 178 -1.91 12.71 3.74
N TRP A 179 -0.90 12.39 2.93
CA TRP A 179 -1.11 11.84 1.58
C TRP A 179 0.05 10.92 1.18
N GLN A 180 -0.16 10.11 0.14
CA GLN A 180 0.93 9.37 -0.50
C GLN A 180 1.57 10.20 -1.62
N ASP A 181 2.90 10.21 -1.70
CA ASP A 181 3.66 10.94 -2.73
C ASP A 181 4.86 10.11 -3.21
N SER A 182 5.08 10.08 -4.53
CA SER A 182 6.23 9.43 -5.16
C SER A 182 7.46 10.35 -5.28
N TYR A 183 7.41 11.58 -4.76
CA TYR A 183 8.55 12.48 -4.73
C TYR A 183 9.71 11.91 -3.90
N ASP A 184 10.88 11.79 -4.53
CA ASP A 184 12.09 11.25 -3.92
C ASP A 184 13.31 12.02 -4.44
N GLU A 185 13.65 13.12 -3.77
CA GLU A 185 14.72 14.03 -4.18
C GLU A 185 16.09 13.35 -4.33
N LEU A 186 16.36 12.35 -3.47
CA LEU A 186 17.64 11.65 -3.45
C LEU A 186 17.62 10.38 -4.32
N ASN A 187 16.46 10.02 -4.88
CA ASN A 187 16.23 8.81 -5.65
C ASN A 187 16.67 7.52 -4.91
N ILE A 188 16.54 7.52 -3.58
CA ILE A 188 16.94 6.40 -2.70
C ILE A 188 15.77 5.46 -2.37
N TYR A 189 14.54 5.91 -2.60
CA TYR A 189 13.31 5.14 -2.49
C TYR A 189 12.81 4.70 -3.88
N TYR A 190 13.53 5.02 -4.95
CA TYR A 190 13.24 4.60 -6.33
C TYR A 190 11.82 4.98 -6.77
N GLN A 191 11.38 6.18 -6.37
CA GLN A 191 10.03 6.72 -6.64
C GLN A 191 8.88 5.84 -6.10
N GLN A 192 9.18 4.93 -5.17
CA GLN A 192 8.15 4.20 -4.43
C GLN A 192 7.37 5.18 -3.55
N PRO A 193 6.02 5.12 -3.54
CA PRO A 193 5.20 6.04 -2.76
C PRO A 193 5.57 6.03 -1.28
N GLN A 194 5.69 7.23 -0.71
CA GLN A 194 5.94 7.51 0.71
C GLN A 194 4.79 8.32 1.30
N ILE A 195 4.71 8.38 2.64
CA ILE A 195 3.70 9.19 3.32
C ILE A 195 4.27 10.56 3.66
N TYR A 196 3.54 11.59 3.24
CA TYR A 196 3.81 12.99 3.53
C TYR A 196 2.73 13.59 4.40
N TYR A 197 3.09 14.67 5.09
CA TYR A 197 2.22 15.40 5.99
C TYR A 197 2.41 16.91 5.89
N SER A 198 1.33 17.66 6.08
CA SER A 198 1.30 19.12 6.22
C SER A 198 0.25 19.52 7.26
N MET A 199 0.45 20.71 7.84
CA MET A 199 -0.51 21.32 8.76
C MET A 199 -0.83 22.74 8.27
N LEU A 200 -2.11 23.03 8.14
CA LEU A 200 -2.64 24.31 7.68
C LEU A 200 -3.35 25.04 8.80
N GLN A 201 -3.29 26.37 8.79
CA GLN A 201 -4.13 27.24 9.58
C GLN A 201 -5.02 28.04 8.62
N PRO A 202 -6.33 27.77 8.57
CA PRO A 202 -7.26 28.54 7.75
C PRO A 202 -7.33 30.01 8.19
N ASP A 203 -7.27 30.92 7.22
CA ASP A 203 -7.57 32.34 7.37
C ASP A 203 -8.82 32.66 6.55
N TYR A 204 -9.98 32.58 7.21
CA TYR A 204 -11.27 32.77 6.58
C TYR A 204 -11.58 34.22 6.20
N GLU A 205 -10.86 35.21 6.75
CA GLU A 205 -11.04 36.61 6.36
C GLU A 205 -10.34 36.87 5.02
N SER A 206 -9.19 36.23 4.83
CA SER A 206 -8.40 36.30 3.59
C SER A 206 -8.80 35.26 2.55
N ASN A 207 -9.72 34.34 2.87
CA ASN A 207 -10.14 33.23 2.01
C ASN A 207 -8.92 32.39 1.53
N THR A 208 -8.04 32.04 2.47
CA THR A 208 -6.80 31.29 2.19
C THR A 208 -6.30 30.54 3.42
N ALA A 209 -5.27 29.71 3.30
CA ALA A 209 -4.67 29.01 4.43
C ALA A 209 -3.15 29.27 4.54
N LEU A 210 -2.64 29.25 5.77
CA LEU A 210 -1.20 29.31 6.06
C LEU A 210 -0.66 27.90 6.32
N LYS A 211 0.42 27.52 5.63
CA LYS A 211 1.13 26.25 5.92
C LYS A 211 1.98 26.42 7.19
N LEU A 212 1.49 25.94 8.33
CA LEU A 212 2.24 25.91 9.59
C LEU A 212 3.39 24.90 9.52
N PHE A 213 3.11 23.74 8.95
CA PHE A 213 4.12 22.75 8.56
C PHE A 213 4.02 22.51 7.06
N THR A 214 5.14 22.70 6.37
CA THR A 214 5.28 22.34 4.96
C THR A 214 5.38 20.83 4.79
N GLU A 215 5.42 20.37 3.54
CA GLU A 215 5.46 18.95 3.19
C GLU A 215 6.62 18.25 3.90
N THR A 216 6.27 17.36 4.82
CA THR A 216 7.22 16.62 5.66
C THR A 216 7.09 15.13 5.37
N LEU A 217 8.21 14.48 5.00
CA LEU A 217 8.29 13.04 4.81
C LEU A 217 8.21 12.31 6.16
N LEU A 218 7.23 11.42 6.32
CA LEU A 218 7.04 10.62 7.54
C LEU A 218 7.71 9.24 7.47
N THR A 219 7.89 8.69 6.26
CA THR A 219 8.41 7.32 6.05
C THR A 219 9.75 7.33 5.30
N PRO A 220 10.88 7.61 5.94
CA PRO A 220 12.18 7.69 5.26
C PRO A 220 12.84 6.30 5.07
N ILE A 221 12.11 5.30 4.57
CA ILE A 221 12.57 3.91 4.42
C ILE A 221 12.00 3.29 3.14
N ILE A 222 12.77 2.41 2.49
CA ILE A 222 12.35 1.67 1.30
C ILE A 222 11.10 0.82 1.57
N GLY A 223 10.26 0.67 0.53
CA GLY A 223 9.06 -0.17 0.53
C GLY A 223 7.83 0.66 0.18
N HIS A 224 6.84 0.02 -0.44
CA HIS A 224 5.58 0.68 -0.78
C HIS A 224 4.83 1.12 0.48
N LYS A 225 4.37 2.38 0.49
CA LYS A 225 3.48 2.98 1.49
C LYS A 225 2.29 3.58 0.78
N GLY A 226 1.08 3.47 1.30
CA GLY A 226 -0.07 4.05 0.62
C GLY A 226 -1.28 4.22 1.50
N HIS A 227 -2.30 4.86 0.92
CA HIS A 227 -3.64 5.01 1.52
C HIS A 227 -3.58 5.47 2.99
N PRO A 228 -2.95 6.63 3.28
CA PRO A 228 -2.91 7.10 4.65
C PRO A 228 -4.31 7.50 5.12
N ASP A 229 -4.53 7.33 6.42
CA ASP A 229 -5.69 7.85 7.14
C ASP A 229 -5.18 8.58 8.39
N ILE A 230 -5.84 9.66 8.77
CA ILE A 230 -5.40 10.55 9.84
C ILE A 230 -6.53 10.79 10.85
N ALA A 231 -6.17 10.79 12.13
CA ALA A 231 -7.07 11.13 13.21
C ALA A 231 -6.36 12.00 14.25
N VAL A 232 -7.06 12.98 14.80
CA VAL A 232 -6.60 13.89 15.85
C VAL A 232 -7.45 13.61 17.09
N ASP A 233 -6.79 13.26 18.19
CA ASP A 233 -7.50 12.99 19.44
C ASP A 233 -7.88 14.29 20.19
N SER A 234 -8.65 14.14 21.27
CA SER A 234 -9.10 15.27 22.10
C SER A 234 -7.96 16.06 22.80
N ASN A 235 -6.71 15.61 22.70
CA ASN A 235 -5.53 16.30 23.22
C ASN A 235 -4.66 16.90 22.10
N ASP A 236 -5.19 17.02 20.88
CA ASP A 236 -4.49 17.45 19.67
C ASP A 236 -3.33 16.51 19.26
N MET A 237 -3.41 15.22 19.63
CA MET A 237 -2.41 14.24 19.20
C MET A 237 -2.80 13.64 17.85
N VAL A 238 -1.97 13.90 16.85
CA VAL A 238 -2.13 13.38 15.49
C VAL A 238 -1.66 11.92 15.42
N GLN A 239 -2.55 11.04 14.96
CA GLN A 239 -2.27 9.64 14.61
C GLN A 239 -2.44 9.47 13.11
N ILE A 240 -1.47 8.85 12.45
CA ILE A 240 -1.53 8.55 11.01
C ILE A 240 -1.29 7.06 10.84
N ALA A 241 -2.20 6.38 10.15
CA ALA A 241 -2.06 4.99 9.74
C ALA A 241 -1.90 4.92 8.22
N TRP A 242 -1.24 3.87 7.70
CA TRP A 242 -1.02 3.69 6.27
C TRP A 242 -0.77 2.22 5.95
N ASP A 243 -0.98 1.86 4.68
CA ASP A 243 -0.57 0.57 4.14
C ASP A 243 0.94 0.48 4.02
N ASP A 244 1.52 -0.63 4.47
CA ASP A 244 2.96 -0.80 4.50
C ASP A 244 3.40 -2.20 4.09
N THR A 245 4.43 -2.26 3.24
CA THR A 245 5.10 -3.52 2.87
C THR A 245 6.07 -4.04 3.93
N ARG A 246 6.42 -3.22 4.94
CA ARG A 246 7.26 -3.64 6.08
C ARG A 246 6.58 -4.77 6.84
N GLY A 247 7.37 -5.74 7.30
CA GLY A 247 6.87 -7.00 7.85
C GLY A 247 6.39 -8.00 6.79
N GLY A 248 6.37 -7.61 5.52
CA GLY A 248 6.11 -8.50 4.40
C GLY A 248 7.17 -9.60 4.28
N LYS A 249 6.73 -10.75 3.76
CA LYS A 249 7.58 -11.89 3.45
C LYS A 249 7.62 -12.07 1.94
N VAL A 250 8.82 -12.12 1.36
CA VAL A 250 9.01 -12.43 -0.06
C VAL A 250 9.91 -13.64 -0.18
N GLU A 251 9.58 -14.52 -1.12
CA GLU A 251 10.41 -15.66 -1.49
C GLU A 251 10.79 -15.55 -2.96
N LEU A 252 12.10 -15.45 -3.19
CA LEU A 252 12.70 -15.31 -4.49
C LEU A 252 13.33 -16.64 -4.91
N VAL A 253 12.77 -17.26 -5.93
CA VAL A 253 13.37 -18.44 -6.56
C VAL A 253 14.01 -18.01 -7.86
N PHE A 254 15.32 -18.17 -7.97
CA PHE A 254 16.03 -17.91 -9.21
C PHE A 254 16.21 -19.23 -9.96
N VAL A 255 15.96 -19.22 -11.27
CA VAL A 255 16.27 -20.33 -12.17
C VAL A 255 17.35 -19.82 -13.12
N ILE A 256 18.58 -20.24 -12.88
CA ILE A 256 19.74 -19.64 -13.51
C ILE A 256 20.41 -20.69 -14.38
N ASP A 257 20.68 -20.29 -15.61
CA ASP A 257 21.46 -21.03 -16.58
C ASP A 257 22.86 -21.34 -16.01
N GLY A 258 23.21 -22.62 -16.02
CA GLY A 258 24.47 -23.15 -15.52
C GLY A 258 25.43 -23.60 -16.61
N SER A 259 25.17 -23.25 -17.87
CA SER A 259 26.03 -23.57 -18.99
C SER A 259 27.37 -22.81 -18.90
N GLY A 260 28.30 -23.18 -19.76
CA GLY A 260 29.64 -22.59 -19.78
C GLY A 260 29.70 -21.14 -20.31
N SER A 261 28.60 -20.59 -20.84
CA SER A 261 28.53 -19.19 -21.31
C SER A 261 28.36 -18.22 -20.15
N MET A 262 27.63 -18.63 -19.10
CA MET A 262 27.43 -17.84 -17.89
C MET A 262 28.64 -17.95 -16.94
N GLY A 263 29.61 -17.06 -17.12
CA GLY A 263 30.81 -16.98 -16.28
C GLY A 263 30.67 -15.92 -15.19
N THR A 264 31.19 -14.72 -15.47
CA THR A 264 31.15 -13.58 -14.54
C THR A 264 29.73 -13.14 -14.19
N GLU A 265 28.76 -13.45 -15.03
CA GLU A 265 27.35 -13.19 -14.84
C GLU A 265 26.82 -13.90 -13.58
N TRP A 266 27.32 -15.11 -13.25
CA TRP A 266 26.98 -15.78 -11.99
C TRP A 266 27.45 -15.01 -10.76
N ALA A 267 28.65 -14.44 -10.83
CA ALA A 267 29.18 -13.60 -9.76
C ALA A 267 28.35 -12.32 -9.59
N ASP A 268 27.87 -11.75 -10.70
CA ASP A 268 27.01 -10.58 -10.70
C ASP A 268 25.61 -10.89 -10.15
N VAL A 269 25.01 -12.04 -10.48
CA VAL A 269 23.72 -12.46 -9.88
C VAL A 269 23.85 -12.58 -8.36
N CYS A 270 24.90 -13.22 -7.84
CA CYS A 270 25.12 -13.27 -6.40
C CYS A 270 25.37 -11.88 -5.80
N THR A 271 25.98 -10.96 -6.54
CA THR A 271 26.14 -9.56 -6.11
C THR A 271 24.79 -8.84 -6.05
N VAL A 272 23.89 -9.08 -7.02
CA VAL A 272 22.51 -8.57 -6.98
C VAL A 272 21.77 -9.11 -5.77
N VAL A 273 21.88 -10.41 -5.46
CA VAL A 273 21.10 -10.99 -4.35
C VAL A 273 21.71 -10.63 -2.98
N TYR A 274 23.02 -10.83 -2.80
CA TYR A 274 23.68 -10.80 -1.50
C TYR A 274 24.55 -9.57 -1.24
N GLY A 275 24.80 -8.75 -2.26
CA GLY A 275 25.66 -7.59 -2.19
C GLY A 275 27.13 -7.91 -2.43
N GLY A 276 27.89 -6.88 -2.82
CA GLY A 276 29.29 -7.03 -3.20
C GLY A 276 29.71 -6.05 -4.28
N ASN A 277 30.76 -6.41 -5.03
CA ASN A 277 31.21 -5.65 -6.18
C ASN A 277 30.92 -6.45 -7.45
N PHE A 278 30.31 -5.80 -8.44
CA PHE A 278 30.12 -6.40 -9.76
C PHE A 278 31.46 -6.71 -10.42
N ALA A 279 31.49 -7.68 -11.32
CA ALA A 279 32.65 -8.04 -12.13
C ALA A 279 33.15 -6.86 -12.97
N SER A 280 32.23 -6.02 -13.46
CA SER A 280 32.55 -4.76 -14.17
C SER A 280 33.04 -3.63 -13.24
N GLY A 281 33.02 -3.84 -11.93
CA GLY A 281 33.23 -2.82 -10.91
C GLY A 281 31.94 -2.09 -10.51
N GLY A 282 32.00 -1.41 -9.36
CA GLY A 282 30.84 -0.79 -8.72
C GLY A 282 30.31 -1.66 -7.59
N TYR A 283 29.97 -1.02 -6.47
CA TYR A 283 29.42 -1.68 -5.29
C TYR A 283 27.89 -1.67 -5.34
N PHE A 284 27.27 -2.78 -4.98
CA PHE A 284 25.84 -2.88 -4.73
C PHE A 284 25.58 -3.54 -3.37
N GLN A 285 24.63 -3.00 -2.62
CA GLN A 285 24.29 -3.49 -1.27
C GLN A 285 23.66 -4.88 -1.30
N GLY A 286 22.99 -5.25 -2.40
CA GLY A 286 22.27 -6.50 -2.56
C GLY A 286 20.80 -6.37 -2.18
N LEU A 287 19.93 -7.06 -2.93
CA LEU A 287 18.49 -7.06 -2.72
C LEU A 287 18.12 -7.58 -1.34
N LYS A 288 18.71 -8.70 -0.92
CA LYS A 288 18.38 -9.30 0.39
C LYS A 288 18.77 -8.37 1.55
N PRO A 289 20.01 -7.84 1.63
CA PRO A 289 20.35 -6.86 2.67
C PRO A 289 19.51 -5.57 2.64
N MET A 290 19.19 -5.03 1.45
CA MET A 290 18.38 -3.81 1.33
C MET A 290 16.95 -4.02 1.85
N LEU A 291 16.33 -5.15 1.52
CA LEU A 291 14.97 -5.47 1.95
C LEU A 291 14.91 -5.85 3.43
N GLU A 292 15.94 -6.50 3.96
CA GLU A 292 16.08 -6.78 5.41
C GLU A 292 16.22 -5.49 6.23
N GLU A 293 16.99 -4.51 5.75
CA GLU A 293 17.09 -3.18 6.37
C GLU A 293 15.73 -2.45 6.36
N ALA A 294 14.93 -2.69 5.32
CA ALA A 294 13.54 -2.25 5.24
C ALA A 294 12.56 -3.11 6.06
N ASN A 295 13.03 -3.96 6.98
CA ASN A 295 12.19 -4.81 7.85
C ASN A 295 11.27 -5.77 7.06
N MET A 296 11.72 -6.25 5.90
CA MET A 296 11.08 -7.35 5.16
C MET A 296 11.85 -8.65 5.43
N THR A 297 11.15 -9.79 5.40
CA THR A 297 11.79 -11.10 5.42
C THR A 297 11.99 -11.59 3.99
N VAL A 298 13.24 -11.87 3.61
CA VAL A 298 13.58 -12.37 2.28
C VAL A 298 14.04 -13.82 2.36
N TYR A 299 13.22 -14.70 1.84
CA TYR A 299 13.59 -16.07 1.51
C TYR A 299 14.18 -16.10 0.11
N GLU A 300 15.26 -16.84 -0.08
CA GLU A 300 15.79 -17.07 -1.43
C GLU A 300 16.12 -18.52 -1.65
N THR A 301 16.04 -18.99 -2.89
CA THR A 301 16.77 -20.17 -3.36
C THR A 301 17.24 -19.91 -4.79
N LEU A 302 18.52 -20.15 -5.07
CA LEU A 302 19.09 -20.02 -6.40
C LEU A 302 19.29 -21.41 -7.00
N TYR A 303 18.52 -21.76 -8.01
CA TYR A 303 18.66 -23.03 -8.72
C TYR A 303 19.55 -22.89 -9.94
N VAL A 304 20.65 -23.63 -9.99
CA VAL A 304 21.49 -23.78 -11.18
C VAL A 304 20.97 -24.92 -12.05
N LEU A 305 20.74 -24.62 -13.33
CA LEU A 305 20.44 -25.60 -14.36
C LEU A 305 21.71 -26.38 -14.70
N TYR A 306 21.69 -27.70 -14.53
CA TYR A 306 22.88 -28.51 -14.71
C TYR A 306 22.99 -29.08 -16.12
N ASP A 307 24.13 -28.86 -16.78
CA ASP A 307 24.43 -29.34 -18.13
C ASP A 307 24.86 -30.83 -18.19
N GLY A 308 25.02 -31.48 -17.02
CA GLY A 308 25.48 -32.87 -16.93
C GLY A 308 27.01 -33.03 -16.84
N TRP A 309 27.77 -31.94 -16.90
CA TRP A 309 29.24 -31.95 -16.92
C TRP A 309 29.84 -31.16 -15.77
N ASN A 310 29.58 -29.85 -15.67
CA ASN A 310 30.20 -28.97 -14.68
C ASN A 310 29.22 -27.91 -14.17
N TYR A 311 29.65 -27.19 -13.13
CA TYR A 311 28.99 -25.97 -12.67
C TYR A 311 29.89 -24.77 -12.96
N PRO A 312 29.30 -23.59 -13.17
CA PRO A 312 30.05 -22.34 -13.21
C PRO A 312 30.94 -22.20 -11.98
N SER A 313 32.22 -21.93 -12.20
CA SER A 313 33.23 -21.92 -11.13
C SER A 313 32.95 -20.83 -10.09
N GLU A 314 32.29 -19.77 -10.54
CA GLU A 314 31.89 -18.55 -9.86
C GLU A 314 30.93 -18.82 -8.70
N ILE A 315 30.12 -19.90 -8.77
CA ILE A 315 29.24 -20.33 -7.69
C ILE A 315 30.01 -20.57 -6.37
N SER A 316 31.29 -20.96 -6.46
CA SER A 316 32.13 -21.19 -5.28
C SER A 316 32.98 -19.99 -4.87
N ASN A 317 32.76 -18.82 -5.47
CA ASN A 317 33.58 -17.62 -5.29
C ASN A 317 32.76 -16.41 -4.81
N GLY A 318 33.45 -15.38 -4.31
CA GLY A 318 32.85 -14.08 -4.01
C GLY A 318 31.60 -14.15 -3.11
N ALA A 319 30.56 -13.42 -3.51
CA ALA A 319 29.27 -13.38 -2.82
C ALA A 319 28.52 -14.73 -2.84
N CYS A 320 28.82 -15.62 -3.81
CA CYS A 320 28.21 -16.94 -3.91
C CYS A 320 28.80 -17.97 -2.92
N ALA A 321 30.07 -17.81 -2.54
CA ALA A 321 30.85 -18.87 -1.90
C ALA A 321 30.22 -19.44 -0.61
N SER A 322 29.65 -18.59 0.24
CA SER A 322 29.00 -19.01 1.50
C SER A 322 27.60 -19.61 1.30
N ARG A 323 27.06 -19.53 0.08
CA ARG A 323 25.71 -19.96 -0.29
C ARG A 323 25.73 -21.18 -1.21
N ASN A 324 26.90 -21.69 -1.60
CA ASN A 324 27.00 -22.89 -2.43
C ASN A 324 26.60 -24.15 -1.65
N PHE A 325 25.37 -24.62 -1.86
CA PHE A 325 24.80 -25.82 -1.25
C PHE A 325 24.58 -26.95 -2.27
N ILE A 326 25.27 -26.89 -3.41
CA ILE A 326 25.30 -28.00 -4.37
C ILE A 326 25.82 -29.26 -3.66
N GLY A 327 25.14 -30.39 -3.87
CA GLY A 327 25.45 -31.66 -3.21
C GLY A 327 24.92 -31.80 -1.78
N GLN A 328 24.30 -30.77 -1.20
CA GLN A 328 23.52 -30.93 0.02
C GLN A 328 22.19 -31.64 -0.27
N ALA A 329 21.60 -32.25 0.77
CA ALA A 329 20.29 -32.89 0.65
C ALA A 329 19.22 -31.90 0.18
N TRP A 330 18.27 -32.39 -0.63
CA TRP A 330 17.12 -31.61 -1.05
C TRP A 330 16.27 -31.20 0.16
N ARG A 331 15.66 -30.02 0.08
CA ARG A 331 14.84 -29.48 1.15
C ARG A 331 13.41 -29.97 0.97
N ASN A 332 12.90 -30.69 1.97
CA ASN A 332 11.51 -31.20 1.99
C ASN A 332 10.58 -30.31 2.85
N TYR A 333 10.97 -29.06 3.09
CA TYR A 333 10.25 -28.10 3.92
C TYR A 333 10.61 -26.69 3.45
N TRP A 334 9.66 -25.77 3.63
CA TRP A 334 9.82 -24.36 3.23
C TRP A 334 10.82 -23.61 4.10
N LEU A 335 11.31 -22.48 3.59
CA LEU A 335 12.15 -21.55 4.34
C LEU A 335 11.30 -20.79 5.37
N ASP A 336 11.88 -20.43 6.51
CA ASP A 336 11.19 -19.67 7.57
C ASP A 336 12.18 -18.79 8.34
N VAL A 337 11.67 -17.99 9.27
CA VAL A 337 12.49 -17.07 10.07
C VAL A 337 13.59 -17.86 10.81
N GLY A 338 14.85 -17.51 10.55
CA GLY A 338 16.04 -18.19 11.10
C GLY A 338 16.64 -19.28 10.20
N ASP A 339 15.94 -19.67 9.12
CA ASP A 339 16.41 -20.52 8.02
C ASP A 339 15.88 -19.92 6.71
N ASP A 340 16.36 -18.72 6.41
CA ASP A 340 15.83 -17.85 5.36
C ASP A 340 16.56 -17.95 4.00
N SER A 341 17.46 -18.93 3.88
CA SER A 341 18.35 -19.09 2.73
C SER A 341 18.36 -20.55 2.30
N GLY A 342 17.73 -20.82 1.17
CA GLY A 342 17.83 -22.10 0.48
C GLY A 342 19.20 -22.25 -0.18
N GLY A 343 19.90 -21.15 -0.46
CA GLY A 343 21.21 -21.12 -1.08
C GLY A 343 21.20 -21.59 -2.53
N ILE A 344 22.40 -21.74 -3.09
CA ILE A 344 22.61 -22.19 -4.46
C ILE A 344 22.51 -23.71 -4.50
N ARG A 345 21.61 -24.25 -5.32
CA ARG A 345 21.30 -25.68 -5.43
C ARG A 345 21.21 -26.11 -6.88
N GLN A 346 21.55 -27.35 -7.14
CA GLN A 346 21.32 -27.97 -8.45
C GLN A 346 19.82 -28.17 -8.67
N LEU A 347 19.30 -27.77 -9.83
CA LEU A 347 17.99 -28.19 -10.30
C LEU A 347 18.10 -29.57 -10.98
N PRO A 348 17.50 -30.64 -10.42
CA PRO A 348 17.73 -31.99 -10.94
C PRO A 348 16.97 -32.28 -12.24
N ALA A 349 15.83 -31.63 -12.45
CA ALA A 349 15.01 -31.74 -13.65
C ALA A 349 14.09 -30.52 -13.75
N THR A 350 13.63 -30.25 -14.95
CA THR A 350 12.69 -29.19 -15.29
C THR A 350 11.38 -29.80 -15.80
N VAL A 351 10.39 -28.99 -16.20
CA VAL A 351 9.12 -29.48 -16.74
C VAL A 351 8.82 -28.83 -18.08
N PHE A 352 8.64 -29.65 -19.12
CA PHE A 352 8.25 -29.20 -20.46
C PHE A 352 7.20 -30.14 -21.04
N ASN A 353 6.17 -29.58 -21.68
CA ASN A 353 5.07 -30.32 -22.31
C ASN A 353 4.38 -31.31 -21.33
N GLY A 354 4.20 -30.89 -20.09
CA GLY A 354 3.56 -31.67 -19.01
C GLY A 354 4.37 -32.86 -18.48
N GLY A 355 5.63 -33.00 -18.88
CA GLY A 355 6.52 -34.08 -18.42
C GLY A 355 7.83 -33.56 -17.83
N SER A 356 8.49 -34.41 -17.05
CA SER A 356 9.87 -34.17 -16.60
C SER A 356 10.76 -34.01 -17.82
N TYR A 357 11.52 -32.93 -17.85
CA TYR A 357 12.52 -32.62 -18.85
C TYR A 357 13.90 -32.58 -18.17
N SER A 358 14.89 -33.17 -18.82
CA SER A 358 16.28 -33.13 -18.38
C SER A 358 17.12 -32.86 -19.62
N GLY A 359 17.20 -31.58 -19.97
CA GLY A 359 18.12 -31.14 -21.01
C GLY A 359 19.57 -31.34 -20.59
N THR A 360 20.46 -31.29 -21.56
CA THR A 360 21.92 -31.38 -21.34
C THR A 360 22.63 -30.06 -21.67
N SER A 361 21.86 -29.00 -21.96
CA SER A 361 22.37 -27.66 -22.26
C SER A 361 22.80 -26.94 -20.99
N GLY A 362 22.04 -27.10 -19.91
CA GLY A 362 22.14 -26.24 -18.73
C GLY A 362 21.43 -24.89 -18.91
N GLU A 363 20.66 -24.72 -20.00
CA GLU A 363 20.12 -23.42 -20.46
C GLU A 363 18.59 -23.37 -20.39
N ASP A 364 17.95 -24.43 -19.88
CA ASP A 364 16.49 -24.63 -19.90
C ASP A 364 15.70 -23.79 -18.87
N TRP A 365 15.89 -22.47 -18.89
CA TRP A 365 15.26 -21.56 -17.93
C TRP A 365 13.74 -21.47 -18.10
N GLY A 366 13.19 -21.67 -19.30
CA GLY A 366 11.75 -21.76 -19.54
C GLY A 366 11.13 -22.95 -18.80
N PRO A 367 11.55 -24.20 -19.13
CA PRO A 367 11.13 -25.40 -18.40
C PRO A 367 11.43 -25.36 -16.90
N GLY A 368 12.53 -24.74 -16.48
CA GLY A 368 12.89 -24.60 -15.06
C GLY A 368 11.96 -23.62 -14.33
N THR A 369 11.58 -22.52 -14.96
CA THR A 369 10.57 -21.58 -14.43
C THR A 369 9.21 -22.26 -14.30
N ASN A 370 8.81 -23.02 -15.33
CA ASN A 370 7.59 -23.83 -15.29
C ASN A 370 7.59 -24.78 -14.09
N TRP A 371 8.69 -25.51 -13.87
CA TRP A 371 8.86 -26.38 -12.69
C TRP A 371 8.68 -25.62 -11.36
N ALA A 372 9.30 -24.44 -11.21
CA ALA A 372 9.23 -23.68 -9.96
C ALA A 372 7.78 -23.25 -9.64
N CYS A 373 7.04 -22.82 -10.66
CA CYS A 373 5.63 -22.44 -10.51
C CYS A 373 4.71 -23.64 -10.26
N LEU A 374 4.94 -24.76 -10.95
CA LEU A 374 4.22 -26.02 -10.69
C LEU A 374 4.48 -26.57 -9.27
N SER A 375 5.63 -26.25 -8.67
CA SER A 375 5.98 -26.72 -7.32
C SER A 375 5.07 -26.17 -6.21
N TRP A 376 4.22 -25.17 -6.49
CA TRP A 376 3.21 -24.67 -5.56
C TRP A 376 1.83 -25.33 -5.67
N MET A 377 1.66 -26.16 -6.70
CA MET A 377 0.44 -26.93 -6.95
C MET A 377 0.62 -28.37 -6.52
N ASP A 378 -0.44 -29.02 -6.03
CA ASP A 378 -0.41 -30.46 -5.83
C ASP A 378 -0.77 -31.25 -7.10
N SER A 379 -0.70 -32.58 -7.01
CA SER A 379 -1.07 -33.48 -8.12
C SER A 379 -2.53 -33.36 -8.60
N GLY A 380 -3.39 -32.65 -7.86
CA GLY A 380 -4.77 -32.34 -8.20
C GLY A 380 -4.99 -30.90 -8.68
N ASN A 381 -3.93 -30.12 -8.88
CA ASN A 381 -3.93 -28.69 -9.21
C ASN A 381 -4.56 -27.80 -8.12
N TYR A 382 -4.47 -28.18 -6.85
CA TYR A 382 -4.89 -27.33 -5.73
C TYR A 382 -3.76 -26.40 -5.28
N ILE A 383 -4.15 -25.20 -4.84
CA ILE A 383 -3.28 -24.12 -4.36
C ILE A 383 -3.84 -23.57 -3.03
N PRO A 384 -3.05 -23.48 -1.95
CA PRO A 384 -1.70 -24.06 -1.80
C PRO A 384 -1.74 -25.59 -1.84
N GLY A 385 -0.81 -26.22 -2.55
CA GLY A 385 -0.67 -27.67 -2.65
C GLY A 385 0.63 -28.19 -2.02
N ASN A 386 0.68 -29.49 -1.71
CA ASN A 386 1.96 -30.15 -1.47
C ASN A 386 2.69 -30.32 -2.80
N PRO A 387 3.99 -30.03 -2.89
CA PRO A 387 4.72 -30.21 -4.12
C PRO A 387 4.57 -31.66 -4.64
N PRO A 388 4.34 -31.88 -5.95
CA PRO A 388 3.96 -33.19 -6.47
C PRO A 388 5.03 -34.27 -6.27
N THR A 389 6.30 -33.86 -6.18
CA THR A 389 7.46 -34.73 -6.03
C THR A 389 8.35 -34.27 -4.86
N ALA A 390 9.19 -35.18 -4.39
CA ALA A 390 10.17 -34.88 -3.34
C ALA A 390 11.33 -33.99 -3.83
N ASN A 391 11.41 -33.69 -5.13
CA ASN A 391 12.44 -32.83 -5.73
C ASN A 391 11.86 -31.48 -6.16
N ASP A 392 10.66 -31.14 -5.70
CA ASP A 392 10.02 -29.86 -6.00
C ASP A 392 10.34 -28.82 -4.93
N HIS A 393 10.22 -27.55 -5.30
CA HIS A 393 10.47 -26.45 -4.38
C HIS A 393 9.34 -26.33 -3.35
N HIS A 394 9.70 -26.23 -2.07
CA HIS A 394 8.73 -26.00 -1.01
C HIS A 394 8.61 -24.51 -0.72
N TRP A 395 7.64 -23.86 -1.33
CA TRP A 395 7.37 -22.46 -1.07
C TRP A 395 6.78 -22.21 0.33
N ASN A 396 7.13 -21.08 0.93
CA ASN A 396 6.52 -20.58 2.14
C ASN A 396 5.06 -20.15 1.87
N PRO A 397 4.08 -20.65 2.63
CA PRO A 397 2.66 -20.32 2.42
C PRO A 397 2.33 -18.85 2.67
N ASN A 398 3.14 -18.14 3.45
CA ASN A 398 2.91 -16.76 3.86
C ASN A 398 3.78 -15.75 3.12
N SER A 399 4.57 -16.16 2.13
CA SER A 399 5.37 -15.26 1.30
C SER A 399 4.66 -14.90 0.00
N THR A 400 4.91 -13.68 -0.48
CA THR A 400 4.81 -13.36 -1.90
C THR A 400 5.87 -14.18 -2.63
N LYS A 401 5.46 -14.91 -3.67
CA LYS A 401 6.32 -15.81 -4.43
C LYS A 401 6.71 -15.10 -5.71
N ILE A 402 7.96 -15.26 -6.11
CA ILE A 402 8.48 -14.69 -7.35
C ILE A 402 9.51 -15.69 -7.91
N VAL A 403 9.35 -16.05 -9.18
CA VAL A 403 10.38 -16.79 -9.93
C VAL A 403 11.09 -15.86 -10.90
N ILE A 404 12.42 -15.89 -10.90
CA ILE A 404 13.26 -15.04 -11.73
C ILE A 404 14.18 -15.94 -12.58
N PRO A 405 13.84 -16.20 -13.85
CA PRO A 405 14.77 -16.83 -14.78
C PRO A 405 15.90 -15.89 -15.17
N ILE A 406 17.12 -16.42 -15.29
CA ILE A 406 18.32 -15.70 -15.75
C ILE A 406 19.12 -16.60 -16.69
N SER A 407 19.39 -16.11 -17.90
CA SER A 407 20.21 -16.79 -18.91
C SER A 407 20.69 -15.78 -19.95
N ASP A 408 21.77 -16.10 -20.65
CA ASP A 408 22.22 -15.39 -21.85
C ASP A 408 21.75 -16.06 -23.16
N GLU A 409 20.95 -17.13 -23.06
CA GLU A 409 20.51 -18.00 -24.15
C GLU A 409 18.97 -18.17 -24.20
N GLY A 410 18.49 -18.88 -25.23
CA GLY A 410 17.06 -19.19 -25.41
C GLY A 410 16.44 -20.01 -24.26
N PRO A 411 15.13 -19.88 -23.99
CA PRO A 411 14.45 -20.53 -22.86
C PRO A 411 14.45 -22.05 -22.88
N LYS A 412 14.66 -22.69 -24.03
CA LYS A 412 14.70 -24.13 -24.14
C LYS A 412 15.88 -24.56 -25.00
N ASP A 413 16.80 -25.32 -24.41
CA ASP A 413 18.04 -25.79 -25.03
C ASP A 413 18.95 -24.69 -25.59
N GLY A 414 18.72 -23.44 -25.19
CA GLY A 414 19.51 -22.27 -25.57
C GLY A 414 19.47 -21.95 -27.06
N SER A 415 20.65 -21.87 -27.67
CA SER A 415 20.82 -21.43 -29.05
C SER A 415 20.51 -22.51 -30.11
N PRO A 416 19.89 -22.15 -31.26
CA PRO A 416 19.44 -20.82 -31.65
C PRO A 416 18.15 -20.43 -30.91
N GLU A 417 18.02 -19.16 -30.58
CA GLU A 417 16.89 -18.62 -29.84
C GLU A 417 15.62 -18.44 -30.69
N GLN A 418 14.49 -18.21 -30.01
CA GLN A 418 13.17 -17.92 -30.58
C GLN A 418 12.60 -19.03 -31.46
N GLN A 419 12.92 -20.28 -31.17
CA GLN A 419 12.31 -21.43 -31.81
C GLN A 419 10.87 -21.63 -31.32
N ALA A 420 10.14 -22.52 -31.99
CA ALA A 420 8.74 -22.78 -31.64
C ALA A 420 8.58 -23.34 -30.22
N ASP A 421 9.55 -24.13 -29.78
CA ASP A 421 9.62 -24.75 -28.46
C ASP A 421 10.10 -23.77 -27.38
N ASP A 422 10.90 -22.76 -27.73
CA ASP A 422 11.19 -21.62 -26.86
C ASP A 422 9.91 -20.87 -26.48
N LEU A 423 9.14 -20.47 -27.48
CA LEU A 423 7.87 -19.77 -27.28
C LEU A 423 6.88 -20.62 -26.50
N GLN A 424 6.84 -21.93 -26.77
CA GLN A 424 6.01 -22.86 -26.00
C GLN A 424 6.43 -22.88 -24.53
N SER A 425 7.73 -22.99 -24.24
CA SER A 425 8.22 -23.08 -22.86
C SER A 425 7.93 -21.81 -22.05
N ILE A 426 8.01 -20.63 -22.67
CA ILE A 426 7.62 -19.36 -22.06
C ILE A 426 6.12 -19.35 -21.72
N ASN A 427 5.27 -19.78 -22.65
CA ASN A 427 3.83 -19.80 -22.43
C ASN A 427 3.44 -20.80 -21.33
N GLU A 428 4.06 -21.99 -21.32
CA GLU A 428 3.84 -22.98 -20.26
C GLU A 428 4.24 -22.44 -18.89
N ALA A 429 5.43 -21.83 -18.79
CA ALA A 429 5.89 -21.23 -17.54
C ALA A 429 4.95 -20.11 -17.07
N HIS A 430 4.63 -19.17 -17.97
CA HIS A 430 3.72 -18.06 -17.67
C HIS A 430 2.36 -18.56 -17.16
N ASP A 431 1.73 -19.48 -17.88
CA ASP A 431 0.41 -20.00 -17.51
C ASP A 431 0.46 -20.74 -16.17
N SER A 432 1.51 -21.52 -15.91
CA SER A 432 1.72 -22.18 -14.62
C SER A 432 1.88 -21.17 -13.48
N CYS A 433 2.66 -20.09 -13.65
CA CYS A 433 2.86 -19.08 -12.61
C CYS A 433 1.59 -18.29 -12.32
N VAL A 434 0.86 -17.85 -13.37
CA VAL A 434 -0.42 -17.15 -13.23
C VAL A 434 -1.45 -18.03 -12.52
N ASN A 435 -1.55 -19.31 -12.90
CA ASN A 435 -2.47 -20.23 -12.25
C ASN A 435 -2.07 -20.51 -10.80
N ALA A 436 -0.78 -20.62 -10.50
CA ALA A 436 -0.26 -20.86 -9.15
C ALA A 436 -0.30 -19.62 -8.23
N GLY A 437 -0.38 -18.41 -8.77
CA GLY A 437 -0.20 -17.17 -8.00
C GLY A 437 1.25 -16.97 -7.56
N VAL A 438 2.19 -17.27 -8.46
CA VAL A 438 3.65 -17.19 -8.30
C VAL A 438 4.24 -16.12 -9.22
#